data_AF-A0A8T4CW18-F1
#
_entry.id   AF-A0A8T4CW18-F1
#
_cell.length_a   1.000
_cell.length_b   1.000
_cell.length_c   1.000
_cell.angle_alpha   90.00
_cell.angle_beta   90.00
_cell.angle_gamma   90.00
#
_symmetry.space_group_name_H-M   'P 1'
#
loop_
_entity.id
_entity.type
_entity.pdbx_description
1 polymer ?
#
loop_
_entity_poly.entity_id
_entity_poly.type
_entity_poly.pdbx_seq_one_letter_code
_entity_poly.pdbx_strand_id
1 'polypeptide(L)'
;MSELCSDCGCVKGQLHEIFCTNERCPFCNNQLVSCGCISEILSLNSEEQLALDEYIDDEAEPLKSINERWVKALAQKGRRPF
;
A
#
# COMPACT_ATOMS: atom_id res chain seq x y z
N MET A 1 19.67 3.79 -17.69
CA MET A 1 18.51 3.87 -16.77
C MET A 1 17.83 2.54 -16.84
N SER A 2 17.65 1.83 -15.71
CA SER A 2 16.88 0.58 -15.75
C SER A 2 15.45 0.92 -16.12
N GLU A 3 14.91 0.25 -17.12
CA GLU A 3 13.49 0.37 -17.49
C GLU A 3 12.59 -0.43 -16.53
N LEU A 4 13.22 -1.14 -15.57
CA LEU A 4 12.58 -2.00 -14.58
C LEU A 4 12.81 -1.48 -13.16
N CYS A 5 11.79 -1.62 -12.31
CA CYS A 5 11.89 -1.39 -10.88
C CYS A 5 12.81 -2.44 -10.26
N SER A 6 13.73 -2.04 -9.39
CA SER A 6 14.69 -2.97 -8.76
C SER A 6 14.06 -3.92 -7.74
N ASP A 7 12.84 -3.62 -7.30
CA ASP A 7 12.15 -4.32 -6.22
C ASP A 7 11.06 -5.26 -6.76
N CYS A 8 10.09 -4.71 -7.50
CA CYS A 8 9.01 -5.51 -8.11
C CYS A 8 9.24 -5.85 -9.59
N GLY A 9 10.30 -5.35 -10.23
CA GLY A 9 10.57 -5.64 -11.65
C GLY A 9 9.59 -5.00 -12.65
N CYS A 10 8.65 -4.15 -12.23
CA CYS A 10 7.69 -3.53 -13.15
C CYS A 10 8.38 -2.62 -14.16
N VAL A 11 7.81 -2.54 -15.37
CA VAL A 11 8.33 -1.69 -16.45
C VAL A 11 7.89 -0.25 -16.25
N LYS A 12 8.71 0.71 -16.68
CA LYS A 12 8.36 2.13 -16.69
C LYS A 12 7.02 2.37 -17.39
N GLY A 13 6.14 3.15 -16.78
CA GLY A 13 4.78 3.40 -17.23
C GLY A 13 3.74 2.38 -16.76
N GLN A 14 4.15 1.28 -16.12
CA GLN A 14 3.24 0.34 -15.46
C GLN A 14 3.14 0.62 -13.96
N LEU A 15 2.08 0.11 -13.33
CA LEU A 15 1.96 0.15 -11.87
C LEU A 15 2.93 -0.84 -11.24
N HIS A 16 3.46 -0.47 -10.09
CA HIS A 16 4.21 -1.38 -9.24
C HIS A 16 3.34 -2.54 -8.75
N GLU A 17 3.96 -3.65 -8.34
CA GLU A 17 3.25 -4.65 -7.54
C GLU A 17 2.89 -4.08 -6.17
N ILE A 18 1.81 -4.57 -5.58
CA ILE A 18 1.42 -4.20 -4.22
C ILE A 18 2.56 -4.61 -3.29
N PHE A 19 2.91 -3.74 -2.35
CA PHE A 19 4.06 -3.87 -1.44
C PHE A 19 5.45 -3.59 -2.05
N CYS A 20 5.52 -2.99 -3.24
CA CYS A 20 6.79 -2.52 -3.77
C CYS A 20 7.38 -1.39 -2.91
N THR A 21 8.62 -1.58 -2.46
CA THR A 21 9.38 -0.60 -1.66
C THR A 21 9.71 0.66 -2.45
N ASN A 22 9.78 0.60 -3.77
CA ASN A 22 9.99 1.80 -4.59
C ASN A 22 8.70 2.58 -4.89
N GLU A 23 7.52 2.01 -4.62
CA GLU A 23 6.27 2.68 -4.94
C GLU A 23 6.05 3.88 -4.01
N ARG A 24 5.59 5.00 -4.58
CA ARG A 24 5.27 6.21 -3.83
C ARG A 24 3.78 6.30 -3.53
N CYS A 25 3.46 6.54 -2.26
CA CYS A 25 2.10 6.77 -1.78
C CYS A 25 1.47 7.94 -2.55
N PRO A 26 0.29 7.76 -3.18
CA PRO A 26 -0.35 8.83 -3.94
C PRO A 26 -0.95 9.93 -3.04
N PHE A 27 -1.03 9.71 -1.71
CA PHE A 27 -1.50 10.68 -0.74
C PHE A 27 -0.39 11.59 -0.21
N CYS A 28 0.72 11.01 0.27
CA CYS A 28 1.79 11.77 0.94
C CYS A 28 3.15 11.75 0.21
N ASN A 29 3.27 11.04 -0.92
CA ASN A 29 4.48 10.91 -1.74
C ASN A 29 5.68 10.21 -1.06
N ASN A 30 5.54 9.71 0.17
CA ASN A 30 6.53 8.82 0.81
C ASN A 30 6.44 7.40 0.24
N GLN A 31 7.31 6.50 0.70
CA GLN A 31 7.26 5.07 0.34
C GLN A 31 5.92 4.46 0.77
N LEU A 32 5.20 3.83 -0.17
CA LEU A 32 3.83 3.33 0.07
C LEU A 32 3.76 2.31 1.20
N VAL A 33 4.71 1.37 1.24
CA VAL A 33 4.75 0.28 2.23
C VAL A 33 5.01 0.72 3.66
N SER A 34 5.55 1.92 3.86
CA SER A 34 5.92 2.43 5.18
C SER A 34 5.23 3.75 5.52
N CYS A 35 4.28 4.20 4.69
CA CYS A 35 3.53 5.41 4.99
C CYS A 35 2.43 5.11 6.00
N GLY A 36 2.19 6.01 6.95
CA GLY A 36 1.07 5.91 7.90
C GLY A 36 -0.29 6.25 7.31
N CYS A 37 -0.39 6.52 6.00
CA CYS A 37 -1.64 6.99 5.39
C CYS A 37 -2.76 5.96 5.45
N ILE A 38 -2.46 4.66 5.49
CA ILE A 38 -3.49 3.62 5.58
C ILE A 38 -4.37 3.83 6.82
N SER A 39 -3.76 4.12 7.97
CA SER A 39 -4.46 4.37 9.23
C SER A 39 -5.33 5.62 9.17
N GLU A 40 -4.77 6.72 8.64
CA GLU A 40 -5.46 8.01 8.54
C GLU A 40 -6.62 7.98 7.52
N ILE A 41 -6.36 7.44 6.32
CA ILE A 41 -7.32 7.44 5.21
C ILE A 41 -8.47 6.46 5.46
N LEU A 42 -8.18 5.29 6.03
CA LEU A 42 -9.23 4.33 6.37
C LEU A 42 -9.89 4.63 7.73
N SER A 43 -9.37 5.60 8.48
CA SER A 43 -9.85 5.96 9.82
C SER A 43 -9.93 4.72 10.71
N LEU A 44 -8.83 3.97 10.79
CA LEU A 44 -8.77 2.70 11.52
C LEU A 44 -9.07 2.91 13.00
N ASN A 45 -9.85 2.00 13.57
CA ASN A 45 -10.05 1.95 15.02
C ASN A 45 -8.85 1.28 15.72
N SER A 46 -8.84 1.24 17.06
CA SER A 46 -7.71 0.68 17.81
C SER A 46 -7.43 -0.81 17.54
N GLU A 47 -8.46 -1.63 17.32
CA GLU A 47 -8.31 -3.06 16.99
C GLU A 47 -7.71 -3.22 15.59
N GLU A 48 -8.21 -2.46 14.61
CA GLU A 48 -7.70 -2.44 13.25
C GLU A 48 -6.25 -1.94 13.19
N GLN A 49 -5.93 -0.91 13.98
CA GLN A 49 -4.57 -0.38 14.08
C GLN A 49 -3.62 -1.43 14.64
N LEU A 50 -4.01 -2.13 15.71
CA LEU A 50 -3.19 -3.22 16.25
C LEU A 50 -2.96 -4.33 15.22
N ALA A 51 -4.01 -4.76 14.53
CA ALA A 51 -3.90 -5.82 13.52
C ALA A 51 -2.98 -5.42 12.36
N LEU A 52 -3.03 -4.16 11.94
CA LEU A 52 -2.12 -3.61 10.94
C LEU A 52 -0.67 -3.55 11.44
N ASP A 53 -0.44 -3.12 12.68
CA ASP A 53 0.90 -2.98 13.27
C ASP A 53 1.54 -4.35 13.53
N GLU A 54 0.76 -5.36 13.93
CA GLU A 54 1.25 -6.72 14.15
C GLU A 54 1.49 -7.48 12.85
N TYR A 55 0.68 -7.23 11.81
CA TYR A 55 0.78 -7.81 10.46
C TYR A 55 1.08 -9.34 10.46
N ILE A 56 0.31 -10.10 11.25
CA ILE A 56 0.59 -11.54 11.47
C ILE A 56 0.03 -12.40 10.33
N ASP A 57 -1.21 -12.15 9.91
CA ASP A 57 -1.93 -12.94 8.90
C ASP A 57 -2.84 -12.01 8.08
N ASP A 58 -2.49 -11.79 6.81
CA ASP A 58 -3.17 -10.88 5.89
C ASP A 58 -4.46 -11.47 5.29
N GLU A 59 -4.73 -12.76 5.52
CA GLU A 59 -5.98 -13.42 5.18
C GLU A 59 -6.99 -13.44 6.34
N ALA A 60 -6.55 -13.11 7.57
CA ALA A 60 -7.40 -13.03 8.75
C ALA A 60 -8.04 -11.64 8.94
N GLU A 61 -9.21 -11.60 9.58
CA GLU A 61 -9.82 -10.33 10.00
C GLU A 61 -9.14 -9.78 11.27
N PRO A 62 -9.01 -8.44 11.40
CA PRO A 62 -9.51 -7.42 10.49
C PRO A 62 -8.54 -7.06 9.34
N LEU A 63 -7.34 -7.64 9.31
CA LEU A 63 -6.26 -7.24 8.40
C LEU A 63 -6.62 -7.44 6.93
N LYS A 64 -7.30 -8.53 6.59
CA LYS A 64 -7.84 -8.78 5.25
C LYS A 64 -8.73 -7.63 4.78
N SER A 65 -9.73 -7.25 5.56
CA SER A 65 -10.64 -6.14 5.23
C SER A 65 -9.91 -4.79 5.15
N ILE A 66 -8.90 -4.56 5.99
CA ILE A 66 -8.03 -3.38 5.93
C ILE A 66 -7.28 -3.34 4.59
N ASN A 67 -6.64 -4.43 4.19
CA ASN A 67 -5.89 -4.53 2.94
C ASN A 67 -6.81 -4.32 1.72
N GLU A 68 -7.99 -4.95 1.70
CA GLU A 68 -8.97 -4.77 0.61
C GLU A 68 -9.45 -3.31 0.49
N ARG A 69 -9.76 -2.67 1.63
CA ARG A 69 -10.15 -1.24 1.64
C ARG A 69 -9.00 -0.35 1.19
N TRP A 70 -7.77 -0.66 1.60
CA TRP A 70 -6.60 0.11 1.22
C TRP A 70 -6.32 0.04 -0.29
N VAL A 71 -6.37 -1.15 -0.88
CA VAL A 71 -6.22 -1.34 -2.33
C VAL A 71 -7.30 -0.55 -3.09
N LYS A 72 -8.55 -0.56 -2.61
CA LYS A 72 -9.64 0.26 -3.20
C LYS A 72 -9.36 1.75 -3.10
N ALA A 73 -8.91 2.25 -1.94
CA ALA A 73 -8.58 3.66 -1.75
C ALA A 73 -7.42 4.11 -2.66
N LEU A 74 -6.39 3.28 -2.81
CA LEU A 74 -5.28 3.53 -3.74
C LEU A 74 -5.73 3.57 -5.20
N ALA A 75 -6.59 2.63 -5.61
CA ALA A 75 -7.15 2.61 -6.96
C ALA A 75 -8.00 3.86 -7.24
N GLN A 76 -8.83 4.28 -6.29
CA GLN A 76 -9.64 5.51 -6.40
C GLN A 76 -8.80 6.78 -6.48
N LYS A 77 -7.72 6.86 -5.69
CA LYS A 77 -6.80 8.01 -5.71
C LYS A 77 -5.98 8.07 -6.99
N GLY A 78 -5.68 6.91 -7.58
CA GLY A 78 -4.77 6.76 -8.71
C GLY A 78 -3.35 6.48 -8.23
N ARG A 79 -2.94 5.21 -8.28
CA ARG A 79 -1.56 4.80 -8.02
C ARG A 79 -0.62 5.39 -9.06
N ARG A 80 0.63 5.61 -8.66
CA ARG A 80 1.65 6.22 -9.52
C ARG A 80 2.38 5.13 -10.32
N PRO A 81 2.39 5.21 -11.66
CA PRO A 81 3.23 4.34 -12.47
C PRO A 81 4.72 4.59 -12.22
N PHE A 82 5.55 3.59 -12.52
CA PHE A 82 7.01 3.69 -12.47
C PHE A 82 7.57 4.64 -13.53
#